data_AF-A0A0E2YXU9-F1
#
_entry.id   AF-A0A0E2YXU9-F1
#
_cell.length_a   1.000
_cell.length_b   1.000
_cell.length_c   1.000
_cell.angle_alpha   90.00
_cell.angle_beta   90.00
_cell.angle_gamma   90.00
#
_symmetry.space_group_name_H-M   'P 1'
#
loop_
_entity.id
_entity.type
_entity.pdbx_description
1 polymer ?
#
loop_
_entity_poly.entity_id
_entity_poly.type
_entity_poly.pdbx_seq_one_letter_code
_entity_poly.pdbx_strand_id
1 'polypeptide(L)'
;KEVFQIHGVDMYGKALLRKQLRRSEMSKFFANLEPCLIGMEACGSSHHWARKLCEFGHTVKLMSPQFVKPYVKTNKHDMADAEAICEAVIRPNMRF
;
A
#
# COMPACT_ATOMS: atom_id res chain seq x y z
N LYS A 1 12.57 2.67 6.35
CA LYS A 1 12.46 1.84 5.12
C LYS A 1 12.90 2.71 3.95
N GLU A 2 13.87 2.26 3.17
CA GLU A 2 14.47 3.05 2.07
C GLU A 2 13.83 2.78 0.71
N VAL A 3 13.19 1.63 0.56
CA VAL A 3 12.57 1.15 -0.68
C VAL A 3 11.14 0.69 -0.38
N PHE A 4 10.21 1.08 -1.23
CA PHE A 4 8.78 0.77 -1.14
C PHE A 4 8.34 0.06 -2.42
N GLN A 5 7.58 -1.02 -2.29
CA GLN A 5 6.90 -1.64 -3.42
C GLN A 5 5.47 -1.11 -3.47
N ILE A 6 5.07 -0.63 -4.64
CA ILE A 6 3.73 -0.13 -4.90
C ILE A 6 3.05 -1.08 -5.87
N HIS A 7 1.85 -1.49 -5.49
CA HIS A 7 0.92 -2.21 -6.32
C HIS A 7 -0.38 -1.42 -6.39
N GLY A 8 -0.87 -1.12 -7.60
CA GLY A 8 -2.12 -0.43 -7.82
C GLY A 8 -2.98 -1.20 -8.82
N VAL A 9 -4.27 -1.32 -8.50
CA VAL A 9 -5.28 -1.99 -9.33
C VAL A 9 -6.38 -1.02 -9.74
N ASP A 10 -7.08 -1.33 -10.82
CA ASP A 10 -8.34 -0.66 -11.17
C ASP A 10 -9.52 -1.21 -10.37
N MET A 11 -10.72 -0.68 -10.65
CA MET A 11 -11.98 -1.13 -10.03
C MET A 11 -12.35 -2.60 -10.31
N TYR A 12 -11.75 -3.22 -11.33
CA TYR A 12 -11.95 -4.63 -11.67
C TYR A 12 -10.85 -5.53 -11.08
N GLY A 13 -9.94 -4.97 -10.28
CA GLY A 13 -8.81 -5.70 -9.69
C GLY A 13 -7.66 -5.97 -10.67
N LYS A 14 -7.66 -5.35 -11.86
CA LYS A 14 -6.55 -5.49 -12.81
C LYS A 14 -5.38 -4.61 -12.37
N ALA A 15 -4.21 -5.21 -12.24
CA ALA A 15 -2.98 -4.47 -11.91
C ALA A 15 -2.64 -3.44 -13.00
N LEU A 16 -2.65 -2.16 -12.63
CA LEU A 16 -2.26 -1.04 -13.48
C LEU A 16 -0.85 -0.53 -13.14
N LEU A 17 -0.43 -0.71 -11.89
CA LEU A 17 0.84 -0.19 -11.40
C LEU A 17 1.57 -1.26 -10.60
N ARG A 18 2.81 -1.54 -10.99
CA ARG A 18 3.79 -2.29 -10.20
C ARG A 18 5.10 -1.55 -10.27
N LYS A 19 5.51 -0.93 -9.17
CA LYS A 19 6.70 -0.06 -9.15
C LYS A 19 7.41 -0.09 -7.82
N GLN A 20 8.73 -0.08 -7.88
CA GLN A 20 9.58 0.17 -6.72
C GLN A 20 9.90 1.67 -6.63
N LEU A 21 9.68 2.29 -5.47
CA LEU A 21 10.08 3.66 -5.17
C LEU A 21 11.13 3.70 -4.07
N ARG A 22 12.09 4.60 -4.21
CA ARG A 22 12.96 5.00 -3.10
C ARG A 22 12.22 5.98 -2.19
N ARG A 23 12.68 6.10 -0.95
CA ARG A 23 12.17 7.07 0.04
C ARG A 23 12.08 8.50 -0.49
N SER A 24 13.07 8.94 -1.27
CA SER A 24 13.10 10.26 -1.89
C SER A 24 12.00 10.46 -2.94
N GLU A 25 11.53 9.39 -3.57
CA GLU A 25 10.56 9.43 -4.67
C GLU A 25 9.11 9.36 -4.18
N MET A 26 8.85 8.76 -3.01
CA MET A 26 7.51 8.57 -2.44
C MET A 26 6.69 9.86 -2.45
N SER A 27 7.23 10.94 -1.88
CA SER A 27 6.49 12.19 -1.73
C SER A 27 6.14 12.81 -3.08
N LYS A 28 7.10 12.83 -4.02
CA LYS A 28 6.90 13.38 -5.36
C LYS A 28 5.89 12.55 -6.15
N PHE A 29 5.95 11.24 -6.02
CA PHE A 29 5.04 10.33 -6.72
C PHE A 29 3.59 10.55 -6.28
N PHE A 30 3.32 10.49 -4.97
CA PHE A 30 1.96 10.62 -4.44
C PHE A 30 1.41 12.04 -4.53
N ALA A 31 2.26 13.08 -4.47
CA ALA A 31 1.81 14.45 -4.72
C ALA A 31 1.30 14.70 -6.16
N ASN A 32 1.67 13.84 -7.12
CA ASN A 32 1.21 13.91 -8.52
C ASN A 32 0.21 12.80 -8.87
N LEU A 33 -0.20 11.98 -7.89
CA LEU A 33 -1.19 10.94 -8.08
C LEU A 33 -2.55 11.47 -7.61
N GLU A 34 -3.61 11.18 -8.36
CA GLU A 34 -4.95 11.54 -7.90
C GLU A 34 -5.29 10.85 -6.56
N PRO A 35 -6.07 11.51 -5.69
CA PRO A 35 -6.53 10.94 -4.42
C PRO A 35 -7.11 9.54 -4.60
N CYS A 36 -6.65 8.59 -3.78
CA CYS A 36 -7.03 7.19 -3.90
C CYS A 36 -6.95 6.49 -2.53
N LEU A 37 -7.51 5.28 -2.46
CA LEU A 37 -7.38 4.42 -1.28
C LEU A 37 -6.03 3.70 -1.30
N ILE A 38 -5.27 3.83 -0.22
CA ILE A 38 -3.96 3.20 -0.05
C ILE A 38 -4.02 2.25 1.14
N GLY A 39 -3.83 0.95 0.87
CA GLY A 39 -3.52 -0.02 1.91
C GLY A 39 -2.02 0.04 2.25
N MET A 40 -1.68 -0.07 3.53
CA MET A 40 -0.28 -0.16 3.96
C MET A 40 -0.13 -1.06 5.17
N GLU A 41 0.88 -1.94 5.17
CA GLU A 41 1.18 -2.75 6.34
C GLU A 41 1.74 -1.88 7.47
N ALA A 42 1.20 -2.11 8.68
CA ALA A 42 1.66 -1.48 9.90
C ALA A 42 3.07 -1.98 10.25
N CYS A 43 4.04 -1.08 10.08
CA CYS A 43 5.44 -1.25 10.48
C CYS A 43 5.93 0.00 11.22
N GLY A 44 7.15 -0.03 11.78
CA GLY A 44 7.68 1.07 12.59
C GLY A 44 7.72 2.46 11.93
N SER A 45 7.67 2.54 10.59
CA SER A 45 7.59 3.81 9.84
C SER A 45 6.25 4.09 9.18
N SER A 46 5.27 3.19 9.30
CA SER A 46 3.99 3.26 8.58
C SER A 46 3.17 4.50 8.94
N HIS A 47 3.03 4.84 10.22
CA HIS A 47 2.27 6.01 10.67
C HIS A 47 2.82 7.35 10.17
N HIS A 48 4.14 7.45 9.98
CA HIS A 48 4.74 8.64 9.36
C HIS A 48 4.28 8.80 7.92
N TRP A 49 4.35 7.71 7.14
CA TRP A 49 3.90 7.73 5.74
C TRP A 49 2.39 7.89 5.61
N ALA A 50 1.60 7.28 6.49
CA ALA A 50 0.16 7.42 6.45
C ALA A 50 -0.27 8.89 6.57
N ARG A 51 0.30 9.61 7.54
CA ARG A 51 0.05 11.05 7.71
C ARG A 51 0.43 11.84 6.46
N LYS A 52 1.65 11.60 5.94
CA LYS A 52 2.14 12.30 4.75
C LYS A 52 1.31 12.05 3.50
N LEU A 53 0.83 10.82 3.31
CA LEU A 53 -0.03 10.47 2.18
C LEU A 53 -1.43 11.05 2.34
N CYS A 54 -1.96 11.11 3.57
CA CYS A 54 -3.21 11.82 3.86
C CYS A 54 -3.10 13.33 3.58
N GLU A 55 -1.94 13.96 3.81
CA GLU A 55 -1.69 15.37 3.45
C GLU A 55 -1.81 15.63 1.93
N PHE A 56 -1.57 14.62 1.09
CA PHE A 56 -1.80 14.69 -0.36
C PHE A 56 -3.24 14.34 -0.77
N GLY A 57 -4.13 14.10 0.20
CA GLY A 57 -5.55 13.78 -0.03
C GLY A 57 -5.86 12.30 -0.19
N HIS A 58 -4.87 11.41 -0.07
CA HIS A 58 -5.14 9.97 -0.14
C HIS A 58 -5.82 9.47 1.14
N THR A 59 -6.67 8.46 1.00
CA THR A 59 -7.21 7.73 2.16
C THR A 59 -6.28 6.58 2.48
N VAL A 60 -5.59 6.63 3.62
CA VAL A 60 -4.68 5.55 4.02
C VAL A 60 -5.32 4.66 5.07
N LYS A 61 -5.23 3.35 4.84
CA LYS A 61 -5.66 2.32 5.78
C LYS A 61 -4.48 1.44 6.16
N LEU A 62 -4.08 1.53 7.43
CA LEU A 62 -3.03 0.69 7.99
C LEU A 62 -3.58 -0.70 8.31
N MET A 63 -2.82 -1.76 8.08
CA MET A 63 -3.24 -3.13 8.38
C MET A 63 -2.16 -3.86 9.16
N SER A 64 -2.55 -4.62 10.18
CA SER A 64 -1.62 -5.50 10.88
C SER A 64 -1.08 -6.58 9.92
N PRO A 65 0.22 -6.95 10.00
CA PRO A 65 0.80 -8.02 9.16
C PRO A 65 0.02 -9.34 9.23
N GLN A 66 -0.64 -9.62 10.37
CA GLN A 66 -1.45 -10.83 10.57
C GLN A 66 -2.68 -10.89 9.64
N PHE A 67 -3.22 -9.73 9.24
CA PHE A 67 -4.35 -9.65 8.33
C PHE A 67 -3.93 -9.63 6.86
N VAL A 68 -2.68 -9.25 6.57
CA VAL A 68 -2.11 -9.28 5.21
C VAL A 68 -1.65 -10.69 4.83
N LYS A 69 -1.05 -11.42 5.79
CA LYS A 69 -0.45 -12.75 5.56
C LYS A 69 -1.34 -13.75 4.78
N PRO A 70 -2.66 -13.88 5.03
CA PRO A 70 -3.51 -14.80 4.29
C PRO A 70 -3.66 -14.48 2.79
N TYR A 71 -3.36 -13.26 2.37
CA TYR A 71 -3.47 -12.79 0.98
C TYR A 71 -2.16 -12.92 0.18
N VAL A 72 -1.08 -13.36 0.82
CA VAL A 72 0.21 -13.58 0.14
C VAL A 72 0.17 -14.93 -0.60
N LYS A 73 0.16 -14.88 -1.94
CA LYS A 73 -0.05 -16.05 -2.81
C LYS A 73 1.19 -16.93 -3.00
N THR A 74 2.38 -16.37 -2.84
CA THR A 74 3.67 -17.01 -3.14
C THR A 74 4.67 -16.81 -1.99
N ASN A 75 5.93 -17.18 -2.19
CA ASN A 75 6.99 -16.89 -1.24
C ASN A 75 7.04 -15.40 -0.88
N LYS A 76 7.26 -15.11 0.42
CA LYS A 76 7.25 -13.75 0.93
C LYS A 76 8.38 -12.91 0.32
N HIS A 77 8.01 -11.84 -0.37
CA HIS A 77 8.89 -10.75 -0.78
C HIS A 77 8.09 -9.45 -0.85
N ASP A 78 8.74 -8.29 -0.79
CA ASP A 78 8.06 -6.99 -0.66
C ASP A 78 6.99 -6.74 -1.74
N MET A 79 7.22 -7.20 -2.98
CA MET A 79 6.24 -7.05 -4.08
C MET A 79 5.00 -7.94 -3.90
N ALA A 80 5.14 -9.14 -3.33
CA ALA A 80 4.01 -10.02 -3.02
C ALA A 80 3.21 -9.45 -1.84
N ASP A 81 3.90 -8.87 -0.85
CA ASP A 81 3.23 -8.17 0.26
C ASP A 81 2.44 -6.96 -0.26
N ALA A 82 2.98 -6.17 -1.21
CA ALA A 82 2.28 -5.05 -1.81
C ALA A 82 0.99 -5.46 -2.55
N GLU A 83 1.04 -6.57 -3.29
CA GLU A 83 -0.16 -7.14 -3.92
C GLU A 83 -1.17 -7.63 -2.88
N ALA A 84 -0.71 -8.35 -1.85
CA ALA A 84 -1.55 -8.86 -0.77
C ALA A 84 -2.25 -7.73 0.00
N ILE A 85 -1.54 -6.63 0.28
CA ILE A 85 -2.09 -5.42 0.90
C ILE A 85 -3.17 -4.80 0.01
N CYS A 86 -2.91 -4.69 -1.29
CA CYS A 86 -3.86 -4.14 -2.25
C CYS A 86 -5.16 -4.98 -2.32
N GLU A 87 -5.03 -6.30 -2.21
CA GLU A 87 -6.17 -7.21 -2.16
C GLU A 87 -6.91 -7.16 -0.80
N ALA A 88 -6.18 -7.04 0.30
CA ALA A 88 -6.72 -7.01 1.66
C ALA A 88 -7.49 -5.71 1.96
N VAL A 89 -7.00 -4.55 1.50
CA VAL A 89 -7.56 -3.24 1.87
C VAL A 89 -9.01 -3.02 1.38
N ILE A 90 -9.42 -3.74 0.34
CA ILE A 90 -10.78 -3.66 -0.23
C ILE A 90 -11.75 -4.66 0.39
N ARG A 91 -11.31 -5.54 1.30
CA ARG A 91 -12.18 -6.57 1.86
C ARG A 91 -13.19 -5.95 2.84
N PRO A 92 -14.49 -6.29 2.73
CA PRO A 92 -15.54 -5.62 3.49
C PRO A 92 -15.41 -5.84 5.00
N ASN A 93 -14.87 -6.99 5.42
CA ASN A 93 -14.68 -7.36 6.83
C ASN A 93 -13.26 -7.07 7.35
N MET A 94 -12.45 -6.30 6.59
CA MET A 94 -11.08 -5.98 7.00
C MET A 94 -11.06 -5.03 8.21
N ARG A 95 -10.10 -5.25 9.10
CA ARG A 95 -9.83 -4.40 10.26
C ARG A 95 -8.52 -3.65 10.04
N PHE A 96 -8.52 -2.36 10.38
CA PHE A 96 -7.43 -1.42 10.13
C PHE A 96 -6.92 -0.85 11.46
#